data_AF-A0A392QL61-F1
#
_entry.id   AF-A0A392QL61-F1
#
_cell.length_a   1.000
_cell.length_b   1.000
_cell.length_c   1.000
_cell.angle_alpha   90.00
_cell.angle_beta   90.00
_cell.angle_gamma   90.00
#
_symmetry.space_group_name_H-M   'P 1'
#
loop_
_entity.id
_entity.type
_entity.pdbx_description
1 polymer ?
#
loop_
_entity_poly.entity_id
_entity_poly.type
_entity_poly.pdbx_seq_one_letter_code
_entity_poly.pdbx_strand_id
1 'polypeptide(L)' 'DNQGNTEENRLDRFLRNNPPTFKGMYDPEGAQDWLQGVQRIVRAMVCTDAQKVRLGSYMLLGEATDL' A
#
# COMPACT_ATOMS: atom_id res chain seq x y z
N ASP A 1 3.31 -19.64 15.23
CA ASP A 1 3.74 -18.42 14.53
C ASP A 1 3.86 -18.58 13.01
N ASN A 2 2.75 -18.91 12.32
CA ASN A 2 2.72 -18.98 10.84
C ASN A 2 2.25 -17.66 10.17
N GLN A 3 1.84 -16.68 11.00
CA GLN A 3 1.29 -15.40 10.57
C GLN A 3 2.36 -14.52 9.92
N GLY A 4 3.57 -14.43 10.52
CA GLY A 4 4.67 -13.60 10.02
C GLY A 4 5.15 -13.98 8.62
N ASN A 5 5.33 -15.28 8.36
CA ASN A 5 5.73 -15.78 7.04
C ASN A 5 4.64 -15.52 5.97
N THR A 6 3.37 -15.61 6.36
CA THR A 6 2.23 -15.33 5.47
C THR A 6 2.08 -13.83 5.17
N GLU A 7 2.46 -12.96 6.10
CA GLU A 7 2.45 -11.51 5.92
C GLU A 7 3.67 -11.02 5.11
N GLU A 8 4.86 -11.55 5.37
CA GLU A 8 6.07 -11.29 4.57
C GLU A 8 5.88 -11.69 3.10
N ASN A 9 5.31 -12.89 2.85
CA ASN A 9 5.00 -13.33 1.48
C ASN A 9 3.99 -12.41 0.77
N ARG A 10 3.08 -11.76 1.51
CA ARG A 10 2.14 -10.78 0.93
C ARG A 10 2.80 -9.45 0.65
N LEU A 11 3.67 -8.97 1.54
CA LEU A 11 4.41 -7.73 1.31
C LEU A 11 5.35 -7.88 0.11
N ASP A 12 6.09 -8.99 0.01
CA ASP A 12 6.95 -9.28 -1.15
C ASP A 12 6.14 -9.31 -2.46
N ARG A 13 4.99 -10.00 -2.46
CA ARG A 13 4.10 -10.04 -3.62
C ARG A 13 3.53 -8.65 -3.96
N PHE A 14 3.22 -7.83 -2.96
CA PHE A 14 2.73 -6.47 -3.17
C PHE A 14 3.81 -5.59 -3.81
N LEU A 15 5.04 -5.60 -3.28
CA LEU A 15 6.16 -4.82 -3.80
C LEU A 15 6.57 -5.24 -5.21
N ARG A 16 6.47 -6.54 -5.56
CA ARG A 16 6.68 -7.03 -6.94
C ARG A 16 5.72 -6.44 -7.98
N ASN A 17 4.59 -5.87 -7.55
CA ASN A 17 3.66 -5.18 -8.45
C ASN A 17 4.03 -3.70 -8.67
N ASN A 18 5.18 -3.24 -8.17
CA ASN A 18 5.64 -1.85 -8.27
C ASN A 18 4.56 -0.84 -7.86
N PRO A 19 4.04 -0.93 -6.62
CA PRO A 19 3.01 -0.03 -6.14
C PRO A 19 3.52 1.44 -6.18
N PRO A 20 2.65 2.40 -6.51
CA PRO A 20 3.03 3.82 -6.50
C PRO A 20 3.25 4.30 -5.06
N THR A 21 4.23 5.19 -4.85
CA THR A 21 4.47 5.84 -3.56
C THR A 21 3.78 7.20 -3.49
N PHE A 22 3.38 7.62 -2.30
CA PHE A 22 2.81 8.96 -2.07
C PHE A 22 3.66 9.72 -1.06
N LYS A 23 4.13 10.90 -1.45
CA LYS A 23 5.05 11.73 -0.66
C LYS A 23 4.37 12.78 0.22
N GLY A 24 3.04 12.83 0.25
CA GLY A 24 2.30 13.77 1.10
C GLY A 24 2.19 15.19 0.54
N MET A 25 2.10 15.37 -0.77
CA MET A 25 1.88 16.71 -1.34
C MET A 25 0.40 17.12 -1.26
N TYR A 26 0.12 18.42 -1.17
CA TYR A 26 -1.21 19.03 -1.37
C TYR A 26 -1.67 18.88 -2.83
N ASP A 27 -1.81 17.64 -3.27
CA ASP A 27 -2.21 17.24 -4.62
C ASP A 27 -3.37 16.24 -4.50
N PRO A 28 -4.62 16.72 -4.52
CA PRO A 28 -5.79 15.86 -4.44
C PRO A 28 -5.90 14.86 -5.61
N GLU A 29 -5.40 15.25 -6.79
CA GLU A 29 -5.43 14.42 -7.99
C GLU A 29 -4.37 13.32 -7.90
N GLY A 30 -3.13 13.68 -7.53
CA GLY A 30 -2.06 12.71 -7.25
C GLY A 30 -2.39 11.75 -6.10
N ALA A 31 -3.10 12.21 -5.07
CA ALA A 31 -3.58 11.35 -3.99
C ALA A 31 -4.64 10.34 -4.48
N GLN A 32 -5.56 10.78 -5.35
CA GLN A 32 -6.58 9.92 -5.94
C GLN A 32 -5.95 8.88 -6.88
N ASP A 33 -5.00 9.28 -7.71
CA ASP A 33 -4.28 8.38 -8.63
C ASP A 33 -3.45 7.34 -7.87
N TRP A 34 -2.75 7.77 -6.82
CA TRP A 34 -2.06 6.86 -5.91
C TRP A 34 -3.03 5.84 -5.29
N LEU A 35 -4.15 6.31 -4.77
CA LEU A 35 -5.16 5.45 -4.14
C LEU A 35 -5.72 4.43 -5.15
N GLN A 36 -6.03 4.85 -6.37
CA GLN A 36 -6.50 3.93 -7.42
C GLN A 36 -5.45 2.87 -7.78
N GLY A 37 -4.18 3.27 -7.90
CA GLY A 37 -3.06 2.36 -8.16
C GLY A 37 -2.90 1.30 -7.07
N VAL A 38 -2.88 1.73 -5.80
CA VAL A 38 -2.79 0.82 -4.65
C VAL A 38 -4.02 -0.09 -4.56
N GLN A 39 -5.23 0.45 -4.77
CA GLN A 39 -6.48 -0.33 -4.73
C GLN A 39 -6.51 -1.45 -5.79
N ARG A 40 -5.96 -1.21 -6.98
CA ARG A 40 -5.88 -2.23 -8.04
C ARG A 40 -5.05 -3.44 -7.61
N ILE A 41 -3.92 -3.19 -6.96
CA ILE A 41 -2.99 -4.24 -6.52
C ILE A 41 -3.60 -5.04 -5.36
N VAL A 42 -4.14 -4.37 -4.34
CA VAL A 42 -4.73 -5.08 -3.18
C VAL A 42 -6.01 -5.85 -3.53
N ARG A 43 -6.78 -5.41 -4.54
CA ARG A 43 -7.92 -6.18 -5.07
C ARG A 43 -7.44 -7.46 -5.77
N ALA A 44 -6.39 -7.38 -6.59
CA ALA A 44 -5.80 -8.54 -7.25
C ALA A 44 -5.19 -9.56 -6.26
N MET A 45 -4.76 -9.10 -5.09
CA MET A 45 -4.20 -9.92 -4.03
C MET A 45 -5.24 -10.52 -3.07
N VAL A 46 -6.53 -10.16 -3.22
CA VAL A 46 -7.64 -10.61 -2.35
C VAL A 46 -7.36 -10.30 -0.87
N CYS A 47 -6.92 -9.08 -0.59
CA CYS A 47 -6.62 -8.63 0.77
C CYS A 47 -7.89 -8.32 1.57
N THR A 48 -7.88 -8.67 2.86
CA THR A 48 -8.84 -8.16 3.86
C THR A 48 -8.62 -6.67 4.12
N ASP A 49 -9.60 -5.97 4.68
CA ASP A 49 -9.47 -4.53 4.93
C ASP A 49 -8.32 -4.19 5.87
N ALA A 50 -8.09 -5.00 6.90
CA ALA A 50 -6.92 -4.86 7.78
C ALA A 50 -5.58 -5.00 7.04
N GLN A 51 -5.51 -5.91 6.05
CA GLN A 51 -4.31 -6.09 5.22
C GLN A 51 -4.10 -4.93 4.24
N LYS A 52 -5.18 -4.34 3.70
CA LYS A 52 -5.09 -3.16 2.81
C LYS A 52 -4.49 -1.97 3.55
N VAL A 53 -4.93 -1.70 4.77
CA VAL A 53 -4.41 -0.61 5.60
C VAL A 53 -2.91 -0.79 5.84
N ARG A 54 -2.49 -2.01 6.21
CA ARG A 54 -1.08 -2.31 6.47
C ARG A 54 -0.20 -2.19 5.22
N LEU A 55 -0.66 -2.64 4.06
CA LEU A 55 0.10 -2.50 2.80
C LEU A 55 0.14 -1.03 2.33
N GLY A 56 -0.97 -0.30 2.48
CA GLY A 56 -1.05 1.11 2.13
C GLY A 56 -0.09 1.97 2.96
N SER A 57 0.05 1.70 4.26
CA SER A 57 0.98 2.44 5.13
C SER A 57 2.45 2.29 4.73
N TYR A 58 2.86 1.16 4.12
CA TYR A 58 4.21 1.00 3.58
C TYR A 58 4.51 1.89 2.37
N MET A 59 3.48 2.41 1.70
CA MET A 59 3.60 3.23 0.49
C MET A 59 3.57 4.73 0.77
N LEU A 60 3.37 5.11 2.03
CA LEU A 60 3.46 6.49 2.50
C LEU A 60 4.92 6.82 2.75
N LEU A 61 5.36 7.99 2.29
CA LEU A 61 6.70 8.53 2.48
C LEU A 61 6.62 10.04 2.76
N GLY A 62 7.67 10.62 3.35
CA GLY A 62 7.78 12.08 3.52
C GLY A 62 6.72 12.66 4.44
N GLU A 63 6.08 13.77 4.04
CA GLU A 63 5.05 14.44 4.86
C GLU A 63 3.86 13.52 5.18
N ALA A 64 3.63 12.47 4.38
CA ALA A 64 2.59 11.48 4.64
C ALA A 64 2.89 10.50 5.78
N THR A 65 4.15 10.42 6.24
CA THR A 65 4.56 9.58 7.39
C THR A 65 4.74 10.35 8.69
N ASP A 66 4.71 11.69 8.65
CA ASP A 66 4.99 12.58 9.80
C ASP A 66 3.70 13.05 10.53
N LEU A 67 2.56 12.41 10.25
CA LEU A 67 1.23 12.72 10.83
C LEU A 67 0.87 11.82 12.03
#